data_AF-A0A1Q4YP72-F1
#
_entry.id   AF-A0A1Q4YP72-F1
#
_cell.length_a   1.000
_cell.length_b   1.000
_cell.length_c   1.000
_cell.angle_alpha   90.00
_cell.angle_beta   90.00
_cell.angle_gamma   90.00
#
_symmetry.space_group_name_H-M   'P 1'
#
loop_
_entity.id
_entity.type
_entity.pdbx_description
1 polymer ?
#
loop_
_entity_poly.entity_id
_entity_poly.type
_entity_poly.pdbx_seq_one_letter_code
_entity_poly.pdbx_strand_id
1 'polypeptide(L)'
;MPNPTLVFVHGFWHGSWCWSEVIPHVVAAGRPAVAVDLAGHGLYARRPRWSTAQPYEPVAVDTEVSPLADLVLDDAAGSLTSQLKRIGRGEPVVTTLG
;
A
#
# COMPACT_ATOMS: atom_id res chain seq x y z
N MET A 1 -23.75 16.78 -5.89
CA MET A 1 -23.05 15.98 -4.87
C MET A 1 -21.55 16.13 -5.14
N PRO A 2 -20.69 16.26 -4.13
CA PRO A 2 -19.24 16.28 -4.34
C PRO A 2 -18.79 14.97 -5.02
N ASN A 3 -17.76 15.04 -5.86
CA ASN A 3 -17.20 13.84 -6.50
C ASN A 3 -16.57 12.94 -5.42
N PRO A 4 -16.90 11.63 -5.39
CA PRO A 4 -16.28 10.71 -4.44
C PRO A 4 -14.77 10.61 -4.71
N THR A 5 -14.00 10.46 -3.63
CA THR A 5 -12.54 10.27 -3.73
C THR A 5 -12.24 8.95 -4.42
N LEU A 6 -11.38 9.00 -5.43
CA LEU A 6 -10.80 7.81 -6.04
C LEU A 6 -9.65 7.28 -5.21
N VAL A 7 -9.69 5.98 -4.90
CA VAL A 7 -8.60 5.28 -4.21
C VAL A 7 -7.99 4.26 -5.15
N PHE A 8 -6.72 4.47 -5.49
CA PHE A 8 -5.95 3.57 -6.35
C PHE A 8 -5.21 2.55 -5.50
N VAL A 9 -5.48 1.27 -5.76
CA VAL A 9 -4.85 0.13 -5.12
C VAL A 9 -3.96 -0.55 -6.14
N HIS A 10 -2.68 -0.69 -5.80
CA HIS A 10 -1.69 -1.33 -6.67
C HIS A 10 -1.88 -2.86 -6.72
N GLY A 11 -1.42 -3.46 -7.82
CA GLY A 11 -1.33 -4.91 -7.97
C GLY A 11 -0.12 -5.53 -7.27
N PHE A 12 0.09 -6.83 -7.49
CA PHE A 12 1.21 -7.57 -6.91
C PHE A 12 2.57 -6.95 -7.30
N TRP A 13 3.54 -7.00 -6.38
CA TRP A 13 4.91 -6.45 -6.52
C TRP A 13 5.07 -4.93 -6.65
N HIS A 14 3.97 -4.18 -6.60
CA HIS A 14 4.00 -2.73 -6.66
C HIS A 14 3.71 -2.09 -5.29
N GLY A 15 3.65 -0.77 -5.30
CA GLY A 15 3.16 0.06 -4.21
C GLY A 15 2.38 1.24 -4.79
N SER A 16 1.88 2.11 -3.92
CA SER A 16 1.20 3.37 -4.26
C SER A 16 1.98 4.22 -5.28
N TRP A 17 3.31 4.14 -5.26
CA TRP A 17 4.22 4.82 -6.17
C TRP A 17 3.98 4.51 -7.65
N CYS A 18 3.38 3.38 -8.03
CA CYS A 18 3.12 3.07 -9.44
C CYS A 18 2.09 4.03 -10.08
N TRP A 19 1.34 4.77 -9.26
CA TRP A 19 0.35 5.75 -9.70
C TRP A 19 0.87 7.20 -9.67
N SER A 20 2.18 7.42 -9.47
CA SER A 20 2.75 8.77 -9.33
C SER A 20 2.43 9.69 -10.51
N GLU A 21 2.40 9.13 -11.73
CA GLU A 21 2.08 9.88 -12.95
C GLU A 21 0.56 9.99 -13.17
N VAL A 22 -0.24 9.04 -12.69
CA VAL A 22 -1.69 9.00 -12.94
C VAL A 22 -2.45 9.94 -12.02
N ILE A 23 -2.12 9.96 -10.73
CA ILE A 23 -2.82 10.78 -9.72
C ILE A 23 -2.87 12.27 -10.10
N PRO A 24 -1.77 12.93 -10.54
CA PRO A 24 -1.79 14.32 -10.96
C PRO A 24 -2.80 14.61 -12.08
N HIS A 25 -2.91 13.72 -13.07
CA HIS A 25 -3.87 13.90 -14.17
C HIS A 25 -5.32 13.79 -13.68
N VAL A 26 -5.61 12.85 -12.79
CA VAL A 26 -6.95 12.66 -12.21
C VAL A 26 -7.35 13.88 -11.37
N VAL A 27 -6.43 14.39 -10.56
CA VAL A 27 -6.64 15.59 -9.75
C VAL A 27 -6.83 16.82 -10.64
N ALA A 28 -6.02 16.97 -11.70
CA ALA A 28 -6.17 18.04 -12.69
C ALA A 28 -7.53 18.02 -13.41
N ALA A 29 -8.12 16.82 -13.58
CA ALA A 29 -9.48 16.64 -14.09
C ALA A 29 -10.59 16.94 -13.07
N GLY A 30 -10.26 17.48 -11.89
CA GLY A 30 -11.23 17.91 -10.87
C GLY A 30 -11.77 16.76 -10.00
N ARG A 31 -11.06 15.63 -9.92
CA ARG A 31 -11.46 14.48 -9.10
C ARG A 31 -10.47 14.26 -7.96
N PRO A 32 -10.91 14.26 -6.69
CA PRO A 32 -10.04 13.90 -5.58
C PRO A 32 -9.51 12.48 -5.77
N ALA A 33 -8.21 12.28 -5.62
CA ALA A 33 -7.57 10.98 -5.83
C ALA A 33 -6.42 10.75 -4.86
N VAL A 34 -6.25 9.51 -4.44
CA VAL A 34 -5.16 9.05 -3.58
C VAL A 34 -4.76 7.62 -3.95
N ALA A 35 -3.47 7.30 -3.87
CA ALA A 35 -2.97 5.94 -3.98
C ALA A 35 -2.57 5.43 -2.59
N VAL A 36 -2.82 4.15 -2.31
CA VAL A 36 -2.54 3.52 -1.02
C VAL A 36 -1.66 2.29 -1.17
N ASP A 37 -0.86 1.99 -0.14
CA ASP A 37 -0.07 0.76 -0.05
C ASP A 37 -0.86 -0.32 0.69
N LEU A 38 -0.85 -1.53 0.12
CA LEU A 38 -1.31 -2.74 0.82
C LEU A 38 -0.33 -3.10 1.95
N ALA A 39 -0.84 -3.77 2.98
CA ALA A 39 0.01 -4.25 4.08
C ALA A 39 1.17 -5.11 3.53
N GLY A 40 2.39 -4.85 4.01
CA GLY A 40 3.59 -5.54 3.53
C GLY A 40 4.10 -5.11 2.15
N HIS A 41 3.48 -4.11 1.51
CA HIS A 41 3.85 -3.61 0.19
C HIS A 41 4.30 -2.13 0.22
N GLY A 42 4.80 -1.66 -0.91
CA GLY A 42 5.32 -0.30 -1.06
C GLY A 42 6.76 -0.13 -0.60
N LEU A 43 7.24 1.11 -0.71
CA LEU A 43 8.64 1.45 -0.43
C LEU A 43 8.98 1.27 1.06
N TYR A 44 7.99 1.50 1.93
CA TYR A 44 8.11 1.45 3.38
C TYR A 44 7.68 0.11 4.01
N ALA A 45 7.45 -0.93 3.18
CA ALA A 45 7.24 -2.27 3.69
C ALA A 45 8.39 -2.69 4.62
N ARG A 46 8.05 -3.26 5.78
CA ARG A 46 9.05 -3.84 6.67
C ARG A 46 9.67 -5.06 5.98
N ARG A 47 11.00 -5.11 5.96
CA ARG A 47 11.77 -6.21 5.38
C ARG A 47 12.68 -6.80 6.45
N PRO A 48 13.06 -8.09 6.34
CA PRO A 48 14.11 -8.65 7.17
C PRO A 48 15.37 -7.79 7.10
N ARG A 49 16.06 -7.60 8.22
CA ARG A 49 17.27 -6.79 8.33
C ARG A 49 18.36 -7.30 7.43
N TRP A 50 18.50 -8.62 7.28
CA TRP A 50 19.51 -9.21 6.39
C TRP A 50 19.44 -8.68 4.95
N SER A 51 18.26 -8.23 4.49
CA SER A 51 18.08 -7.73 3.12
C SER A 51 18.80 -6.41 2.82
N THR A 52 19.16 -5.65 3.85
CA THR A 52 19.86 -4.36 3.73
C THR A 52 21.08 -4.23 4.64
N ALA A 53 21.35 -5.25 5.46
CA ALA A 53 22.50 -5.28 6.37
C ALA A 53 23.82 -5.16 5.61
N GLN A 54 24.76 -4.41 6.19
CA GLN A 54 26.12 -4.25 5.69
C GLN A 54 27.11 -4.32 6.87
N PRO A 55 28.10 -5.25 6.85
CA PRO A 55 28.35 -6.24 5.80
C PRO A 55 27.24 -7.32 5.71
N TYR A 56 27.21 -8.06 4.60
CA TYR A 56 26.28 -9.16 4.41
C TYR A 56 26.58 -10.33 5.38
N GLU A 57 25.56 -10.83 6.07
CA GLU A 57 25.66 -11.92 7.05
C GLU A 57 24.80 -13.13 6.60
N PRO A 58 25.41 -14.21 6.07
CA PRO A 58 24.66 -15.36 5.56
C PRO A 58 23.77 -16.05 6.61
N VAL A 59 24.24 -16.15 7.85
CA VAL A 59 23.51 -16.81 8.94
C VAL A 59 22.18 -16.11 9.27
N ALA A 60 22.10 -14.79 9.05
CA ALA A 60 20.88 -14.03 9.30
C ALA A 60 19.76 -14.38 8.30
N VAL A 61 20.10 -14.80 7.09
CA VAL A 61 19.11 -15.23 6.08
C VAL A 61 18.34 -16.45 6.56
N ASP A 62 19.03 -17.39 7.20
CA ASP A 62 18.44 -18.66 7.65
C ASP A 62 17.70 -18.55 8.98
N THR A 63 18.07 -17.55 9.80
CA THR A 63 17.61 -17.47 11.20
C THR A 63 16.67 -16.30 11.48
N GLU A 64 16.66 -15.25 10.67
CA GLU A 64 15.80 -14.09 10.89
C GLU A 64 14.37 -14.36 10.41
N VAL A 65 13.42 -14.26 11.34
CA VAL A 65 11.99 -14.33 11.03
C VAL A 65 11.55 -13.05 10.32
N SER A 66 10.76 -13.22 9.26
CA SER A 66 10.19 -12.09 8.52
C SER A 66 9.35 -11.20 9.44
N PRO A 67 9.50 -9.87 9.38
CA PRO A 67 8.62 -8.94 10.09
C PRO A 67 7.16 -9.00 9.62
N LEU A 68 6.87 -9.74 8.56
CA LEU A 68 5.55 -9.97 8.00
C LEU A 68 5.08 -11.42 8.20
N ALA A 69 5.77 -12.24 9.03
CA ALA A 69 5.46 -13.66 9.18
C ALA A 69 4.02 -13.93 9.67
N ASP A 70 3.48 -13.04 10.51
CA ASP A 70 2.12 -13.17 11.04
C ASP A 70 1.06 -12.49 10.16
N LEU A 71 1.45 -11.80 9.08
CA LEU A 71 0.51 -11.08 8.23
C LEU A 71 -0.27 -12.06 7.35
N VAL A 72 -1.58 -12.17 7.60
CA VAL A 72 -2.48 -12.97 6.75
C VAL A 72 -3.39 -12.11 5.87
N LEU A 73 -4.07 -12.73 4.91
CA LEU A 73 -4.92 -12.04 3.95
C LEU A 73 -6.04 -11.22 4.62
N ASP A 74 -6.63 -11.75 5.69
CA ASP A 74 -7.69 -11.06 6.43
C ASP A 74 -7.18 -9.78 7.12
N ASP A 75 -5.96 -9.80 7.66
CA ASP A 75 -5.32 -8.61 8.22
C ASP A 75 -5.07 -7.55 7.14
N ALA A 76 -4.59 -7.99 5.97
CA ALA A 76 -4.36 -7.10 4.84
C ALA A 76 -5.67 -6.46 4.34
N ALA A 77 -6.74 -7.27 4.21
CA ALA A 77 -8.07 -6.79 3.83
C ALA A 77 -8.68 -5.85 4.88
N GLY A 78 -8.51 -6.17 6.16
CA GLY A 78 -8.95 -5.33 7.28
C GLY A 78 -8.22 -3.99 7.32
N SER A 79 -6.90 -3.99 7.08
CA SER A 79 -6.09 -2.79 6.97
C SER A 79 -6.56 -1.90 5.80
N LEU A 80 -6.74 -2.47 4.60
CA LEU A 80 -7.24 -1.73 3.44
C LEU A 80 -8.62 -1.13 3.71
N THR A 81 -9.55 -1.91 4.26
CA THR A 81 -10.90 -1.44 4.63
C THR A 81 -10.82 -0.26 5.60
N SER A 82 -9.93 -0.32 6.59
CA SER A 82 -9.72 0.76 7.55
C SER A 82 -9.15 2.02 6.90
N GLN A 83 -8.25 1.88 5.92
CA GLN A 83 -7.74 3.00 5.14
C GLN A 83 -8.84 3.66 4.29
N LEU A 84 -9.65 2.86 3.59
CA LEU A 84 -10.77 3.35 2.77
C LEU A 84 -11.77 4.16 3.60
N LYS A 85 -12.15 3.66 4.79
CA LYS A 85 -13.03 4.38 5.73
C LYS A 85 -12.43 5.73 6.16
N ARG A 86 -11.14 5.76 6.46
CA ARG A 86 -10.43 6.99 6.87
C ARG A 86 -10.37 8.02 5.73
N ILE A 87 -10.13 7.57 4.51
CA ILE A 87 -10.09 8.42 3.32
C ILE A 87 -11.48 8.98 3.00
N GLY A 88 -12.51 8.14 3.06
CA GLY A 88 -13.89 8.54 2.79
C GLY A 88 -14.47 9.50 3.83
N ARG A 89 -13.98 9.50 5.07
CA ARG A 89 -14.50 10.35 6.17
C ARG A 89 -16.03 10.22 6.36
N GLY A 90 -16.57 9.03 6.11
CA GLY A 90 -18.02 8.76 6.15
C GLY A 90 -18.72 8.88 4.79
N GLU A 91 -18.07 9.42 3.76
CA GLU A 91 -18.57 9.47 2.39
C GLU A 91 -18.12 8.25 1.56
N PRO A 92 -18.86 7.90 0.50
CA PRO A 92 -18.46 6.85 -0.43
C PRO A 92 -17.10 7.15 -1.11
N VAL A 93 -16.30 6.10 -1.29
CA VAL A 93 -15.07 6.12 -2.10
C VAL A 93 -15.20 5.14 -3.27
N VAL A 94 -14.49 5.40 -4.36
CA VAL A 94 -14.44 4.50 -5.51
C VAL A 94 -13.04 3.92 -5.61
N THR A 95 -12.93 2.60 -5.56
CA THR A 95 -11.64 1.90 -5.60
C THR A 95 -11.33 1.43 -7.02
N THR A 96 -10.11 1.64 -7.48
CA THR A 96 -9.57 1.06 -8.71
C THR A 96 -8.44 0.09 -8.38
N LEU A 97 -8.41 -1.05 -9.07
CA LEU A 97 -7.39 -2.09 -8.93
C LEU A 97 -6.48 -2.04 -10.16
N GLY A 98 -5.16 -2.08 -9.94
CA GLY A 98 -4.14 -2.23 -10.98
C GLY A 98 -3.63 -3.65 -11.12
#